data_AF-A0A2E4HF04-F1
#
_entry.id   AF-A0A2E4HF04-F1
#
_cell.length_a   1.000
_cell.length_b   1.000
_cell.length_c   1.000
_cell.angle_alpha   90.00
_cell.angle_beta   90.00
_cell.angle_gamma   90.00
#
_symmetry.space_group_name_H-M   'P 1'
#
loop_
_entity.id
_entity.type
_entity.pdbx_description
1 polymer ?
#
loop_
_entity_poly.entity_id
_entity_poly.type
_entity_poly.pdbx_seq_one_letter_code
_entity_poly.pdbx_strand_id
1 'polypeptide(L)'
;MKTFKLFVFAILMCAATGVHAQTFANSTNQTPASESFSTQDGLTNFISSQTTQRSVAPLTTAQSETSVLITQVGSNNEITANTQSETGSVALIQQGNDNTTYTDVSATELQTTVIQNGNNNNYLNFNVFTKDLSETTVIQNGNNQSLIRHGGNALSDKLKVNMQGQGQSLIIRSFN
;
A
#
# COMPACT_ATOMS: atom_id res chain seq x y z
N MET A 1 11.44 58.92 12.60
CA MET A 1 10.48 57.79 12.44
C MET A 1 9.98 57.61 11.00
N LYS A 2 9.40 58.61 10.32
CA LYS A 2 8.86 58.44 8.94
C LYS A 2 9.92 57.94 7.93
N THR A 3 11.12 58.51 7.96
CA THR A 3 12.27 58.10 7.13
C THR A 3 12.77 56.67 7.41
N PHE A 4 12.78 56.26 8.67
CA PHE A 4 13.16 54.89 9.07
C PHE A 4 12.17 53.84 8.52
N LYS A 5 10.86 54.12 8.58
CA LYS A 5 9.84 53.25 7.97
C LYS A 5 10.01 53.15 6.44
N LEU A 6 10.38 54.24 5.77
CA LEU A 6 10.66 54.24 4.33
C LEU A 6 11.88 53.38 3.99
N PHE A 7 12.94 53.42 4.82
CA PHE A 7 14.15 52.62 4.63
C PHE A 7 13.89 51.12 4.84
N VAL A 8 13.10 50.75 5.87
CA VAL A 8 12.66 49.36 6.09
C VAL A 8 11.80 48.85 4.93
N PHE A 9 10.94 49.70 4.35
CA PHE A 9 10.13 49.33 3.18
C PHE A 9 10.99 49.11 1.93
N ALA A 10 12.03 49.92 1.71
CA ALA A 10 12.97 49.73 0.61
C ALA A 10 13.77 48.42 0.70
N ILE A 11 14.21 48.03 1.91
CA ILE A 11 14.91 46.75 2.13
C ILE A 11 13.98 45.55 1.83
N LEU A 12 12.71 45.63 2.23
CA LEU A 12 11.72 44.57 1.97
C LEU A 12 11.49 44.34 0.46
N MET A 13 11.63 45.39 -0.36
CA MET A 13 11.40 45.31 -1.81
C MET A 13 12.60 44.70 -2.57
N CYS A 14 13.82 44.74 -2.03
CA CYS A 14 14.99 44.08 -2.62
C CYS A 14 15.08 42.56 -2.33
N ALA A 15 14.23 42.02 -1.46
CA ALA A 15 14.22 40.59 -1.13
C ALA A 15 13.48 39.70 -2.16
N ALA A 16 12.89 40.29 -3.20
CA ALA A 16 12.19 39.58 -4.27
C ALA A 16 13.19 39.00 -5.31
N THR A 17 14.00 38.02 -4.90
CA THR A 17 14.86 37.26 -5.82
C THR A 17 14.01 36.36 -6.73
N GLY A 18 14.39 36.30 -8.01
CA GLY A 18 13.57 35.68 -9.05
C GLY A 18 13.37 34.17 -8.87
N VAL A 19 12.13 33.72 -9.06
CA VAL A 19 11.80 32.29 -9.15
C VAL A 19 12.16 31.80 -10.56
N HIS A 20 13.28 31.07 -10.68
CA HIS A 20 13.63 30.38 -11.91
C HIS A 20 12.88 29.05 -12.02
N ALA A 21 11.72 29.07 -12.69
CA ALA A 21 11.09 27.85 -13.18
C ALA A 21 11.83 27.40 -14.46
N GLN A 22 12.48 26.24 -14.39
CA GLN A 22 13.08 25.59 -15.56
C GLN A 22 12.16 24.48 -16.06
N THR A 23 11.42 24.79 -17.13
CA THR A 23 10.65 23.81 -17.89
C THR A 23 11.54 23.19 -18.98
N PHE A 24 11.19 21.98 -19.43
CA PHE A 24 11.95 21.28 -20.46
C PHE A 24 12.05 22.11 -21.74
N ALA A 25 13.27 22.25 -22.28
CA ALA A 25 13.48 22.84 -23.59
C ALA A 25 12.74 22.01 -24.64
N ASN A 26 11.75 22.63 -25.30
CA ASN A 26 10.98 21.96 -26.34
C ASN A 26 11.87 21.69 -27.55
N SER A 27 12.36 20.45 -27.68
CA SER A 27 13.04 19.99 -28.89
C SER A 27 12.04 19.83 -30.02
N THR A 28 11.66 20.95 -30.65
CA THR A 28 10.83 20.94 -31.85
C THR A 28 11.61 20.32 -33.00
N ASN A 29 11.44 19.01 -33.18
CA ASN A 29 11.30 18.32 -34.48
C ASN A 29 11.06 16.83 -34.26
N GLN A 30 9.90 16.50 -33.70
CA GLN A 30 9.25 15.22 -33.95
C GLN A 30 7.91 15.49 -34.64
N THR A 31 7.93 15.34 -35.96
CA THR A 31 6.73 15.22 -36.79
C THR A 31 5.84 14.12 -36.17
N PRO A 32 4.53 14.34 -35.99
CA PRO A 32 3.65 13.27 -35.51
C PRO A 32 3.76 12.05 -36.41
N ALA A 33 4.05 10.88 -35.82
CA ALA A 33 4.24 9.62 -36.54
C ALA A 33 2.91 9.00 -37.01
N SER A 34 2.03 9.81 -37.61
CA SER A 34 0.75 9.39 -38.19
C SER A 34 0.88 8.76 -39.58
N GLU A 35 2.05 8.84 -40.22
CA GLU A 35 2.32 8.16 -41.51
C GLU A 35 2.91 6.75 -41.37
N SER A 36 3.19 6.27 -40.15
CA SER A 36 3.76 4.93 -39.94
C SER A 36 2.75 3.78 -40.08
N PHE A 37 1.46 4.06 -40.29
CA PHE A 37 0.40 3.06 -40.45
C PHE A 37 -0.17 2.98 -41.87
N SER A 38 0.25 3.85 -42.79
CA SER A 38 -0.23 3.87 -44.18
C SER A 38 0.55 2.92 -45.11
N THR A 39 1.67 2.36 -44.66
CA THR A 39 2.47 1.38 -45.40
C THR A 39 2.30 -0.03 -44.82
N GLN A 40 2.29 -1.04 -45.71
CA GLN A 40 2.25 -2.45 -45.32
C GLN A 40 3.40 -2.79 -44.35
N ASP A 41 4.60 -2.27 -44.60
CA ASP A 41 5.79 -2.53 -43.79
C ASP A 41 5.68 -1.95 -42.37
N GLY A 42 5.05 -0.78 -42.22
CA GLY A 42 4.75 -0.19 -40.91
C GLY A 42 3.81 -1.07 -40.08
N LEU A 43 2.77 -1.61 -40.71
CA LEU A 43 1.85 -2.55 -40.07
C LEU A 43 2.54 -3.89 -39.72
N THR A 44 3.39 -4.40 -40.62
CA THR A 44 4.10 -5.68 -40.43
C THR A 44 5.11 -5.59 -39.29
N ASN A 45 5.81 -4.47 -39.14
CA ASN A 45 6.71 -4.21 -38.01
C ASN A 45 5.95 -4.08 -36.67
N PHE A 46 4.78 -3.44 -36.67
CA PHE A 46 3.92 -3.35 -35.47
C PHE A 46 3.35 -4.70 -35.04
N ILE A 47 2.99 -5.57 -35.97
CA ILE A 47 2.54 -6.94 -35.66
C ILE A 47 3.71 -7.80 -35.15
N SER A 48 4.89 -7.69 -35.79
CA SER A 48 6.08 -8.48 -35.42
C SER A 48 6.63 -8.12 -34.04
N SER A 49 6.53 -6.85 -33.62
CA SER A 49 6.91 -6.44 -32.27
C SER A 49 5.95 -6.98 -31.19
N GLN A 50 4.66 -7.15 -31.51
CA GLN A 50 3.70 -7.80 -30.60
C GLN A 50 3.86 -9.32 -30.52
N THR A 51 4.18 -10.01 -31.62
CA THR A 51 4.34 -11.48 -31.60
C THR A 51 5.61 -11.92 -30.86
N THR A 52 6.67 -11.12 -30.89
CA THR A 52 7.97 -11.49 -30.29
C THR A 52 7.96 -11.43 -28.75
N GLN A 53 6.99 -10.76 -28.12
CA GLN A 53 6.84 -10.77 -26.66
C GLN A 53 6.04 -11.96 -26.10
N ARG A 54 5.42 -12.81 -26.93
CA ARG A 54 4.69 -13.99 -26.46
C ARG A 54 5.58 -15.23 -26.36
N SER A 55 6.51 -15.20 -25.43
CA SER A 55 7.22 -16.42 -25.01
C SER A 55 6.25 -17.38 -24.32
N VAL A 56 6.02 -18.55 -24.92
CA VAL A 56 5.19 -19.61 -24.33
C VAL A 56 6.09 -20.56 -23.54
N ALA A 57 6.22 -20.30 -22.24
CA ALA A 57 6.86 -21.24 -21.32
C ALA A 57 5.94 -22.47 -21.07
N PRO A 58 6.47 -23.70 -21.08
CA PRO A 58 5.68 -24.91 -20.78
C PRO A 58 5.33 -25.05 -19.29
N LEU A 59 4.35 -25.91 -19.02
CA LEU A 59 3.47 -25.87 -17.84
C LEU A 59 4.01 -26.62 -16.59
N THR A 60 4.22 -25.87 -15.50
CA THR A 60 4.11 -26.24 -14.07
C THR A 60 4.64 -27.60 -13.54
N THR A 61 5.74 -27.53 -12.79
CA THR A 61 5.78 -27.99 -11.39
C THR A 61 6.39 -26.89 -10.53
N ALA A 62 5.55 -25.96 -10.07
CA ALA A 62 5.93 -24.89 -9.15
C ALA A 62 5.03 -24.96 -7.92
N GLN A 63 5.50 -25.63 -6.86
CA GLN A 63 4.92 -25.55 -5.53
C GLN A 63 5.86 -24.70 -4.67
N SER A 64 5.59 -23.39 -4.57
CA SER A 64 6.36 -22.45 -3.73
C SER A 64 5.70 -21.05 -3.66
N GLU A 65 4.83 -20.78 -2.67
CA GLU A 65 4.48 -19.41 -2.24
C GLU A 65 4.36 -19.31 -0.70
N THR A 66 5.04 -18.44 0.09
CA THR A 66 5.44 -16.99 0.00
C THR A 66 4.32 -16.00 0.37
N SER A 67 4.52 -14.81 0.98
CA SER A 67 5.67 -14.03 1.51
C SER A 67 5.20 -12.92 2.51
N VAL A 68 6.08 -12.36 3.35
CA VAL A 68 5.74 -11.32 4.37
C VAL A 68 6.26 -9.91 3.99
N LEU A 69 5.49 -8.82 4.22
CA LEU A 69 5.96 -7.42 4.05
C LEU A 69 5.42 -6.41 5.10
N ILE A 70 6.28 -5.96 6.00
CA ILE A 70 5.98 -4.98 7.05
C ILE A 70 6.49 -3.58 6.67
N THR A 71 5.84 -2.47 7.06
CA THR A 71 6.46 -1.12 6.99
C THR A 71 5.90 -0.14 8.02
N GLN A 72 6.71 0.82 8.47
CA GLN A 72 6.33 1.79 9.49
C GLN A 72 6.87 3.19 9.14
N VAL A 73 5.99 4.20 9.13
CA VAL A 73 6.32 5.61 8.84
C VAL A 73 5.68 6.50 9.91
N GLY A 74 6.53 7.08 10.76
CA GLY A 74 6.15 7.85 11.94
C GLY A 74 6.87 7.33 13.18
N SER A 75 6.36 7.65 14.37
CA SER A 75 6.96 7.31 15.67
C SER A 75 6.11 6.31 16.44
N ASN A 76 6.73 5.52 17.32
CA ASN A 76 6.02 4.70 18.32
C ASN A 76 5.04 3.66 17.74
N ASN A 77 5.25 3.23 16.50
CA ASN A 77 4.48 2.16 15.88
C ASN A 77 5.02 0.78 16.30
N GLU A 78 4.14 -0.18 16.61
CA GLU A 78 4.49 -1.53 17.08
C GLU A 78 3.77 -2.63 16.27
N ILE A 79 4.51 -3.69 15.93
CA ILE A 79 4.01 -4.87 15.19
C ILE A 79 4.58 -6.14 15.83
N THR A 80 3.69 -7.06 16.22
CA THR A 80 4.00 -8.45 16.61
C THR A 80 3.24 -9.41 15.71
N ALA A 81 3.94 -10.33 15.05
CA ALA A 81 3.33 -11.30 14.13
C ALA A 81 3.95 -12.70 14.29
N ASN A 82 3.16 -13.63 14.82
CA ASN A 82 3.48 -15.05 14.89
C ASN A 82 2.63 -15.79 13.85
N THR A 83 3.30 -16.51 12.94
CA THR A 83 2.65 -17.11 11.76
C THR A 83 3.27 -18.46 11.40
N GLN A 84 2.41 -19.45 11.14
CA GLN A 84 2.78 -20.76 10.62
C GLN A 84 1.82 -21.17 9.49
N SER A 85 2.34 -21.51 8.31
CA SER A 85 1.53 -22.08 7.22
C SER A 85 2.30 -22.97 6.26
N GLU A 86 1.57 -23.82 5.53
CA GLU A 86 2.10 -24.61 4.40
C GLU A 86 2.07 -23.80 3.08
N THR A 87 1.16 -22.82 2.99
CA THR A 87 1.04 -21.88 1.87
C THR A 87 0.86 -20.44 2.38
N GLY A 88 1.57 -19.45 1.81
CA GLY A 88 1.13 -18.05 1.74
C GLY A 88 1.83 -16.96 2.59
N SER A 89 1.14 -15.80 2.75
CA SER A 89 1.68 -14.41 2.78
C SER A 89 1.15 -13.50 3.91
N VAL A 90 1.82 -12.39 4.26
CA VAL A 90 1.43 -11.46 5.36
C VAL A 90 1.98 -10.02 5.19
N ALA A 91 1.18 -8.95 5.04
CA ALA A 91 1.72 -7.58 4.90
C ALA A 91 1.16 -6.50 5.88
N LEU A 92 1.99 -5.82 6.68
CA LEU A 92 1.55 -5.01 7.83
C LEU A 92 2.16 -3.59 7.78
N ILE A 93 1.39 -2.55 7.40
CA ILE A 93 1.92 -1.21 7.09
C ILE A 93 1.28 -0.11 7.94
N GLN A 94 2.08 0.72 8.61
CA GLN A 94 1.64 1.76 9.54
C GLN A 94 2.12 3.16 9.10
N GLN A 95 1.19 4.10 8.93
CA GLN A 95 1.43 5.48 8.50
C GLN A 95 0.80 6.43 9.52
N GLY A 96 1.64 6.99 10.39
CA GLY A 96 1.23 7.82 11.54
C GLY A 96 2.00 7.40 12.79
N ASN A 97 1.50 7.77 13.96
CA ASN A 97 2.16 7.51 15.24
C ASN A 97 1.33 6.59 16.14
N ASP A 98 1.99 5.90 17.07
CA ASP A 98 1.36 5.15 18.16
C ASP A 98 0.41 4.03 17.70
N ASN A 99 0.60 3.48 16.48
CA ASN A 99 -0.23 2.37 16.01
C ASN A 99 0.29 1.01 16.50
N THR A 100 -0.60 0.10 16.87
CA THR A 100 -0.27 -1.24 17.37
C THR A 100 -0.96 -2.31 16.52
N THR A 101 -0.21 -3.37 16.18
CA THR A 101 -0.72 -4.58 15.53
C THR A 101 -0.16 -5.83 16.22
N TYR A 102 -1.04 -6.73 16.65
CA TYR A 102 -0.70 -8.07 17.15
C TYR A 102 -1.46 -9.13 16.35
N THR A 103 -0.76 -10.15 15.84
CA THR A 103 -1.38 -11.33 15.22
C THR A 103 -0.67 -12.62 15.62
N ASP A 104 -1.45 -13.64 16.00
CA ASP A 104 -0.98 -15.00 16.28
C ASP A 104 -1.91 -16.02 15.59
N VAL A 105 -1.39 -16.69 14.55
CA VAL A 105 -2.16 -17.56 13.64
C VAL A 105 -1.33 -18.74 13.12
N SER A 106 -1.93 -19.94 13.17
CA SER A 106 -1.47 -21.14 12.47
C SER A 106 -2.56 -21.62 11.50
N ALA A 107 -2.24 -21.84 10.23
CA ALA A 107 -3.20 -22.32 9.23
C ALA A 107 -2.52 -23.00 8.01
N THR A 108 -3.14 -24.01 7.40
CA THR A 108 -2.58 -24.72 6.23
C THR A 108 -2.38 -23.76 5.05
N GLU A 109 -3.40 -22.98 4.70
CA GLU A 109 -3.35 -21.86 3.75
C GLU A 109 -3.48 -20.49 4.48
N LEU A 110 -2.74 -19.44 4.07
CA LEU A 110 -2.76 -18.14 4.77
C LEU A 110 -2.37 -16.94 3.87
N GLN A 111 -3.20 -15.89 3.73
CA GLN A 111 -2.74 -14.57 3.21
C GLN A 111 -3.30 -13.39 4.02
N THR A 112 -2.43 -12.61 4.68
CA THR A 112 -2.76 -11.53 5.63
C THR A 112 -2.36 -10.15 5.09
N THR A 113 -3.11 -9.07 5.33
CA THR A 113 -2.66 -7.68 5.11
C THR A 113 -3.36 -6.66 6.00
N VAL A 114 -2.62 -5.90 6.81
CA VAL A 114 -3.10 -4.84 7.72
C VAL A 114 -2.49 -3.49 7.32
N ILE A 115 -3.29 -2.43 7.18
CA ILE A 115 -2.78 -1.06 6.98
C ILE A 115 -3.47 -0.06 7.91
N GLN A 116 -2.68 0.71 8.66
CA GLN A 116 -3.15 1.69 9.65
C GLN A 116 -2.72 3.11 9.23
N ASN A 117 -3.67 3.92 8.77
CA ASN A 117 -3.47 5.29 8.31
C ASN A 117 -4.04 6.28 9.35
N GLY A 118 -3.15 6.94 10.09
CA GLY A 118 -3.47 7.84 11.21
C GLY A 118 -2.81 7.37 12.50
N ASN A 119 -3.29 7.86 13.64
CA ASN A 119 -2.61 7.69 14.93
C ASN A 119 -3.39 6.84 15.94
N ASN A 120 -2.70 6.17 16.86
CA ASN A 120 -3.31 5.42 17.96
C ASN A 120 -4.37 4.40 17.50
N ASN A 121 -4.12 3.70 16.39
CA ASN A 121 -4.98 2.61 15.95
C ASN A 121 -4.45 1.26 16.45
N ASN A 122 -5.35 0.37 16.85
CA ASN A 122 -5.04 -0.94 17.41
C ASN A 122 -5.69 -2.06 16.60
N TYR A 123 -4.93 -3.11 16.33
CA TYR A 123 -5.42 -4.38 15.80
C TYR A 123 -4.87 -5.55 16.62
N LEU A 124 -5.76 -6.39 17.15
CA LEU A 124 -5.44 -7.58 17.93
C LEU A 124 -6.12 -8.79 17.30
N ASN A 125 -5.35 -9.80 16.91
CA ASN A 125 -5.84 -11.05 16.34
C ASN A 125 -5.18 -12.25 17.03
N PHE A 126 -5.97 -13.13 17.61
CA PHE A 126 -5.47 -14.35 18.24
C PHE A 126 -6.42 -15.52 18.01
N ASN A 127 -5.84 -16.66 17.63
CA ASN A 127 -6.56 -17.92 17.49
C ASN A 127 -5.74 -19.06 18.12
N VAL A 128 -6.40 -19.86 18.94
CA VAL A 128 -5.79 -20.96 19.71
C VAL A 128 -5.73 -22.29 18.95
N PHE A 129 -6.26 -22.34 17.73
CA PHE A 129 -6.34 -23.58 16.93
C PHE A 129 -5.82 -23.39 15.49
N THR A 130 -5.04 -24.37 15.03
CA THR A 130 -4.69 -24.55 13.61
C THR A 130 -5.92 -24.95 12.79
N LYS A 131 -6.00 -24.49 11.55
CA LYS A 131 -7.17 -24.64 10.64
C LYS A 131 -6.74 -24.62 9.18
N ASP A 132 -7.58 -25.09 8.28
CA ASP A 132 -7.17 -25.34 6.89
C ASP A 132 -6.94 -24.06 6.04
N LEU A 133 -7.57 -22.92 6.36
CA LEU A 133 -7.36 -21.66 5.62
C LEU A 133 -7.58 -20.43 6.51
N SER A 134 -6.76 -19.38 6.37
CA SER A 134 -6.90 -18.13 7.12
C SER A 134 -6.35 -16.89 6.41
N GLU A 135 -7.18 -16.23 5.61
CA GLU A 135 -6.88 -14.94 4.99
C GLU A 135 -7.43 -13.75 5.81
N THR A 136 -6.85 -12.56 5.69
CA THR A 136 -7.10 -11.39 6.57
C THR A 136 -6.55 -10.11 5.85
N THR A 137 -7.09 -8.88 5.83
CA THR A 137 -7.81 -8.04 6.81
C THR A 137 -6.79 -7.30 7.70
N VAL A 138 -6.71 -5.97 7.79
CA VAL A 138 -7.69 -4.91 8.06
C VAL A 138 -7.17 -3.59 7.47
N ILE A 139 -8.03 -2.65 7.05
CA ILE A 139 -7.58 -1.25 6.81
C ILE A 139 -8.29 -0.29 7.79
N GLN A 140 -7.51 0.49 8.53
CA GLN A 140 -7.95 1.53 9.46
C GLN A 140 -7.56 2.91 8.93
N ASN A 141 -8.53 3.81 8.72
CA ASN A 141 -8.29 5.17 8.22
C ASN A 141 -8.87 6.20 9.21
N GLY A 142 -8.02 6.81 10.01
CA GLY A 142 -8.40 7.73 11.08
C GLY A 142 -7.59 7.47 12.35
N ASN A 143 -8.10 7.86 13.51
CA ASN A 143 -7.36 7.74 14.78
C ASN A 143 -8.21 7.11 15.88
N ASN A 144 -7.54 6.50 16.86
CA ASN A 144 -8.17 5.86 18.03
C ASN A 144 -9.12 4.71 17.66
N GLN A 145 -8.86 4.01 16.55
CA GLN A 145 -9.67 2.87 16.12
C GLN A 145 -9.16 1.57 16.76
N SER A 146 -10.05 0.65 17.14
CA SER A 146 -9.66 -0.65 17.71
C SER A 146 -10.43 -1.80 17.07
N LEU A 147 -9.71 -2.82 16.59
CA LEU A 147 -10.29 -4.09 16.18
C LEU A 147 -9.69 -5.25 16.96
N ILE A 148 -10.55 -6.06 17.56
CA ILE A 148 -10.17 -7.33 18.20
C ILE A 148 -10.83 -8.48 17.43
N ARG A 149 -10.06 -9.45 16.96
CA ARG A 149 -10.51 -10.72 16.39
C ARG A 149 -10.08 -11.87 17.30
N HIS A 150 -11.04 -12.68 17.72
CA HIS A 150 -10.83 -13.84 18.57
C HIS A 150 -11.48 -15.09 17.96
N GLY A 151 -10.66 -16.10 17.72
CA GLY A 151 -11.07 -17.38 17.11
C GLY A 151 -11.20 -17.31 15.59
N GLY A 152 -11.84 -18.32 15.00
CA GLY A 152 -11.94 -18.48 13.56
C GLY A 152 -12.84 -19.65 13.15
N ASN A 153 -13.49 -19.51 12.00
CA ASN A 153 -14.29 -20.53 11.31
C ASN A 153 -14.51 -20.12 9.85
N ALA A 154 -15.04 -21.05 9.03
CA ALA A 154 -15.19 -20.87 7.59
C ALA A 154 -15.96 -19.60 7.12
N LEU A 155 -16.78 -19.00 8.00
CA LEU A 155 -17.40 -17.69 7.75
C LEU A 155 -16.46 -16.54 8.12
N SER A 156 -15.93 -16.56 9.34
CA SER A 156 -15.07 -15.49 9.88
C SER A 156 -13.67 -15.43 9.25
N ASP A 157 -13.23 -16.49 8.58
CA ASP A 157 -11.98 -16.55 7.80
C ASP A 157 -12.06 -15.87 6.44
N LYS A 158 -13.26 -15.42 6.04
CA LYS A 158 -13.50 -14.66 4.80
C LYS A 158 -13.94 -13.21 5.07
N LEU A 159 -13.95 -12.77 6.33
CA LEU A 159 -14.36 -11.42 6.72
C LEU A 159 -13.25 -10.40 6.47
N LYS A 160 -13.58 -9.34 5.73
CA LYS A 160 -12.74 -8.15 5.49
C LYS A 160 -13.30 -6.96 6.25
N VAL A 161 -12.44 -6.23 6.95
CA VAL A 161 -12.82 -5.06 7.77
C VAL A 161 -12.10 -3.81 7.27
N ASN A 162 -12.89 -2.75 7.06
CA ASN A 162 -12.45 -1.39 6.76
C ASN A 162 -13.08 -0.46 7.80
N MET A 163 -12.26 0.31 8.51
CA MET A 163 -12.69 1.25 9.55
C MET A 163 -12.31 2.68 9.14
N GLN A 164 -13.23 3.62 9.37
CA GLN A 164 -13.06 5.03 8.99
C GLN A 164 -13.56 5.97 10.09
N GLY A 165 -12.85 7.09 10.29
CA GLY A 165 -13.22 8.13 11.26
C GLY A 165 -12.45 8.07 12.58
N GLN A 166 -13.03 8.63 13.64
CA GLN A 166 -12.41 8.74 14.96
C GLN A 166 -13.06 7.80 15.98
N GLY A 167 -12.29 6.98 16.70
CA GLY A 167 -12.77 6.28 17.90
C GLY A 167 -13.58 4.98 17.69
N GLN A 168 -13.67 4.45 16.46
CA GLN A 168 -14.46 3.25 16.16
C GLN A 168 -13.86 2.02 16.85
N SER A 169 -14.69 1.18 17.46
CA SER A 169 -14.26 -0.10 18.05
C SER A 169 -15.12 -1.26 17.56
N LEU A 170 -14.48 -2.37 17.19
CA LEU A 170 -15.13 -3.60 16.73
C LEU A 170 -14.50 -4.82 17.40
N ILE A 171 -15.33 -5.78 17.81
CA ILE A 171 -14.89 -7.08 18.32
C ILE A 171 -15.58 -8.18 17.52
N ILE A 172 -14.79 -8.99 16.83
CA ILE A 172 -15.23 -10.21 16.14
C ILE A 172 -14.88 -11.39 17.04
N ARG A 173 -15.89 -12.17 17.42
CA ARG A 173 -15.72 -13.46 18.12
C ARG A 173 -16.32 -14.55 17.26
N SER A 174 -15.59 -15.63 17.04
CA SER A 174 -16.08 -16.76 16.26
C SER A 174 -15.56 -18.06 16.87
N PHE A 175 -16.51 -18.86 17.32
CA PHE A 175 -16.31 -20.15 17.96
C PHE A 175 -17.15 -21.17 17.19
N ASN A 176 -16.70 -22.42 17.19
CA ASN A 176 -17.45 -23.59 16.75
C ASN A 176 -17.71 -24.50 17.95
#